data_AF-A0AA35S4V4-F1
#
_entry.id   AF-A0AA35S4V4-F1
#
_cell.length_a   1.000
_cell.length_b   1.000
_cell.length_c   1.000
_cell.angle_alpha   90.00
_cell.angle_beta   90.00
_cell.angle_gamma   90.00
#
_symmetry.space_group_name_H-M   'P 1'
#
loop_
_entity.id
_entity.type
_entity.pdbx_description
1 polymer ?
#
loop_
_entity_poly.entity_id
_entity_poly.type
_entity_poly.pdbx_seq_one_letter_code
_entity_poly.pdbx_strand_id
1 'polypeptide(L)'
;MVYTTKYSMVFNYSCSRLVGILASDGELTANAATKGTHFVRLCTFRDIPIVFFQNTPSDLEYLAPGGNEGLTVKSRAQMMSAVACATVPKITVVVGGGFGPSSFAMGGRALQPNFLFSWPHARQAIASPDHQLQTMRQQQGLAERDIDPALLDRLEEECANHPPSNLVTDAVILPHETRQVLSQALDICTVYRQPPLSEHRLNVLRM
;
A
#
# COMPACT_ATOMS: atom_id res chain seq x y z
N MET A 1 -4.67 -5.43 23.37
CA MET A 1 -5.42 -4.92 22.21
C MET A 1 -4.91 -3.52 21.91
N VAL A 2 -3.74 -3.43 21.26
CA VAL A 2 -2.97 -2.19 21.11
C VAL A 2 -2.87 -1.89 19.62
N TYR A 3 -3.74 -1.03 19.10
CA TYR A 3 -3.51 -0.42 17.79
C TYR A 3 -3.06 1.03 18.02
N THR A 4 -1.84 1.17 18.56
CA THR A 4 -1.14 2.44 18.61
C THR A 4 -0.70 2.78 17.19
N THR A 5 -1.46 3.62 16.49
CA THR A 5 -0.94 4.39 15.37
C THR A 5 0.16 5.30 15.93
N LYS A 6 1.43 4.88 15.89
CA LYS A 6 2.55 5.78 16.13
C LYS A 6 2.65 6.71 14.93
N TYR A 7 2.01 7.87 15.02
CA TYR A 7 2.38 9.00 14.16
C TYR A 7 3.66 9.58 14.73
N SER A 8 4.79 9.31 14.09
CA SER A 8 6.03 10.03 14.35
C SER A 8 6.44 10.73 13.08
N MET A 9 6.47 12.06 13.15
CA MET A 9 6.93 12.96 12.12
C MET A 9 8.39 13.36 12.39
N VAL A 10 9.08 13.76 11.32
CA VAL A 10 10.42 14.37 11.23
C VAL A 10 11.58 13.37 11.06
N PHE A 11 11.98 13.17 9.81
CA PHE A 11 13.35 12.73 9.50
C PHE A 11 14.25 13.97 9.46
N ASN A 12 15.26 14.02 10.34
CA ASN A 12 16.36 14.98 10.23
C ASN A 12 17.72 14.25 10.15
N TYR A 13 18.53 14.66 9.17
CA TYR A 13 19.95 15.02 9.33
C TYR A 13 20.47 15.84 8.13
N SER A 14 19.75 15.89 6.99
CA SER A 14 20.19 16.62 5.79
C SER A 14 19.08 17.31 4.96
N CYS A 15 17.80 16.98 5.14
CA CYS A 15 16.70 17.56 4.35
C CYS A 15 15.44 17.64 5.25
N SER A 16 15.22 18.78 5.90
CA SER A 16 14.12 19.00 6.85
C SER A 16 12.79 19.11 6.12
N ARG A 17 12.20 17.98 5.75
CA ARG A 17 10.89 17.92 5.08
C ARG A 17 9.84 17.31 5.98
N LEU A 18 8.70 17.99 6.03
CA LEU A 18 7.52 17.51 6.72
C LEU A 18 6.90 16.39 5.88
N VAL A 19 6.71 15.21 6.46
CA VAL A 19 6.16 14.04 5.75
C VAL A 19 5.10 13.39 6.62
N GLY A 20 3.91 13.15 6.05
CA GLY A 20 2.86 12.40 6.71
C GLY A 20 3.14 10.90 6.58
N ILE A 21 3.22 10.19 7.70
CA ILE A 21 3.45 8.74 7.69
C ILE A 21 2.17 8.02 8.10
N LEU A 22 1.74 7.06 7.28
CA LEU A 22 0.63 6.16 7.58
C LEU A 22 1.13 4.72 7.50
N ALA A 23 1.22 4.06 8.65
CA ALA A 23 1.66 2.68 8.77
C ALA A 23 0.52 1.80 9.27
N SER A 24 0.37 0.62 8.66
CA SER A 24 -0.52 -0.44 9.14
C SER A 24 0.32 -1.58 9.70
N ASP A 25 -0.18 -2.21 10.77
CA ASP A 25 0.36 -3.43 11.35
C ASP A 25 -0.81 -4.29 11.82
N GLY A 26 -1.40 -5.02 10.87
CA GLY A 26 -2.65 -5.78 11.09
C GLY A 26 -3.84 -5.24 10.29
N GLU A 27 -5.02 -5.68 10.69
CA GLU A 27 -6.28 -5.45 9.97
C GLU A 27 -6.70 -3.98 9.94
N LEU A 28 -7.18 -3.53 8.77
CA LEU A 28 -7.70 -2.18 8.58
C LEU A 28 -9.15 -2.06 9.05
N THR A 29 -9.35 -1.89 10.36
CA THR A 29 -10.69 -1.68 10.96
C THR A 29 -11.38 -0.40 10.47
N ALA A 30 -12.71 -0.31 10.60
CA ALA A 30 -13.48 0.87 10.21
C ALA A 30 -13.00 2.18 10.87
N ASN A 31 -12.65 2.12 12.16
CA ASN A 31 -12.12 3.27 12.91
C ASN A 31 -10.74 3.69 12.39
N ALA A 32 -9.87 2.71 12.11
CA ALA A 32 -8.56 2.99 11.53
C ALA A 32 -8.67 3.62 10.14
N ALA A 33 -9.57 3.11 9.28
CA ALA A 33 -9.82 3.66 7.95
C ALA A 33 -10.40 5.08 7.99
N THR A 34 -11.34 5.36 8.91
CA THR A 34 -11.91 6.71 9.08
C THR A 34 -10.83 7.70 9.55
N LYS A 35 -9.97 7.28 10.47
CA LYS A 35 -8.82 8.07 10.94
C LYS A 35 -7.80 8.30 9.83
N GLY A 36 -7.49 7.28 9.04
CA GLY A 36 -6.61 7.37 7.88
C GLY A 36 -7.16 8.34 6.84
N THR A 37 -8.46 8.28 6.55
CA THR A 37 -9.15 9.22 5.65
C THR A 37 -8.96 10.66 6.10
N HIS A 38 -9.19 10.96 7.38
CA HIS A 38 -9.02 12.30 7.92
C HIS A 38 -7.56 12.76 7.82
N PHE A 39 -6.61 11.87 8.15
CA PHE A 39 -5.18 12.15 8.05
C PHE A 39 -4.74 12.49 6.63
N VAL A 40 -5.14 11.68 5.65
CA VAL A 40 -4.84 11.92 4.23
C VAL A 40 -5.40 13.27 3.79
N ARG A 41 -6.65 13.59 4.14
CA ARG A 41 -7.25 14.90 3.84
C ARG A 41 -6.48 16.06 4.49
N LEU A 42 -6.03 15.91 5.73
CA LEU A 42 -5.23 16.94 6.42
C LEU A 42 -3.86 17.14 5.76
N CYS A 43 -3.22 16.06 5.30
CA CYS A 43 -1.95 16.13 4.58
C CYS A 43 -2.14 16.80 3.22
N THR A 44 -3.17 16.41 2.47
CA THR A 44 -3.53 17.06 1.20
C THR A 44 -3.83 18.54 1.39
N PHE A 45 -4.58 18.93 2.43
CA PHE A 45 -4.89 20.33 2.72
C PHE A 45 -3.66 21.16 3.11
N ARG A 46 -2.72 20.56 3.85
CA ARG A 46 -1.47 21.22 4.28
C ARG A 46 -0.33 21.07 3.27
N ASP A 47 -0.60 20.44 2.14
CA ASP A 47 0.38 20.22 1.09
C ASP A 47 1.59 19.36 1.52
N ILE A 48 1.35 18.38 2.39
CA ILE A 48 2.37 17.52 2.99
C ILE A 48 2.42 16.17 2.23
N PRO A 49 3.59 15.73 1.73
CA PRO A 49 3.73 14.43 1.08
C PRO A 49 3.45 13.28 2.05
N ILE A 50 2.88 12.19 1.54
CA ILE A 50 2.44 11.04 2.34
C ILE A 50 3.29 9.81 2.00
N VAL A 51 3.77 9.12 3.02
CA VAL A 51 4.44 7.82 2.93
C VAL A 51 3.59 6.76 3.61
N PHE A 52 3.25 5.71 2.86
CA PHE A 52 2.51 4.56 3.32
C PHE A 52 3.45 3.39 3.63
N PHE A 53 3.33 2.80 4.82
CA PHE A 53 3.96 1.52 5.16
C PHE A 53 2.90 0.44 5.27
N GLN A 54 2.95 -0.54 4.36
CA GLN A 54 1.96 -1.61 4.26
C GLN A 54 2.45 -2.86 4.97
N ASN A 55 1.72 -3.26 6.02
CA ASN A 55 1.72 -4.59 6.60
C ASN A 55 0.28 -4.99 6.94
N THR A 56 -0.50 -5.28 5.90
CA THR A 56 -1.91 -5.66 6.00
C THR A 56 -2.06 -7.15 5.71
N PRO A 57 -2.68 -7.92 6.63
CA PRO A 57 -3.02 -9.31 6.38
C PRO A 57 -4.14 -9.44 5.32
N SER A 58 -4.39 -10.66 4.85
CA SER A 58 -5.53 -10.92 3.98
C SER A 58 -6.82 -10.93 4.81
N ASP A 59 -7.45 -9.76 4.92
CA ASP A 59 -8.69 -9.64 5.69
C ASP A 59 -9.88 -10.21 4.91
N LEU A 60 -10.53 -11.20 5.51
CA LEU A 60 -11.67 -11.94 4.99
C LEU A 60 -13.03 -11.43 5.49
N GLU A 61 -13.04 -10.35 6.27
CA GLU A 61 -14.21 -9.87 7.03
C GLU A 61 -15.29 -9.18 6.16
N TYR A 62 -15.47 -9.65 4.93
CA TYR A 62 -16.49 -9.19 3.97
C TYR A 62 -17.63 -10.20 3.75
N LEU A 63 -17.59 -11.36 4.43
CA LEU A 63 -18.43 -12.53 4.11
C LEU A 63 -19.19 -13.10 5.32
N ALA A 64 -19.12 -12.50 6.50
CA ALA A 64 -19.87 -12.93 7.68
C ALA A 64 -21.19 -12.14 7.82
N PRO A 65 -22.34 -12.71 7.40
CA PRO A 65 -23.63 -12.02 7.49
C PRO A 65 -23.98 -11.70 8.96
N GLY A 66 -24.07 -10.40 9.28
CA GLY A 66 -24.55 -9.90 10.58
C GLY A 66 -23.58 -8.99 11.37
N GLY A 67 -22.37 -8.74 10.85
CA GLY A 67 -21.36 -7.90 11.51
C GLY A 67 -21.35 -6.42 11.10
N ASN A 68 -20.40 -5.65 11.65
CA ASN A 68 -20.10 -4.25 11.27
C ASN A 68 -19.47 -4.10 9.87
N GLU A 69 -19.55 -5.12 9.01
CA GLU A 69 -18.84 -5.22 7.73
C GLU A 69 -19.18 -4.07 6.78
N GLY A 70 -20.47 -3.68 6.71
CA GLY A 70 -20.91 -2.56 5.88
C GLY A 70 -20.26 -1.23 6.27
N LEU A 71 -19.97 -1.04 7.56
CA LEU A 71 -19.24 0.14 8.04
C LEU A 71 -17.76 0.06 7.65
N THR A 72 -17.13 -1.12 7.80
CA THR A 72 -15.74 -1.35 7.39
C THR A 72 -15.54 -1.12 5.89
N VAL A 73 -16.41 -1.68 5.04
CA VAL A 73 -16.40 -1.47 3.58
C VAL A 73 -16.51 0.02 3.26
N LYS A 74 -17.49 0.70 3.84
CA LYS A 74 -17.72 2.13 3.63
C LYS A 74 -16.52 2.97 4.05
N SER A 75 -15.96 2.72 5.24
CA SER A 75 -14.79 3.47 5.75
C SER A 75 -13.54 3.19 4.91
N ARG A 76 -13.30 1.95 4.45
CA ARG A 76 -12.19 1.61 3.55
C ARG A 76 -12.37 2.31 2.19
N ALA A 77 -13.57 2.32 1.63
CA ALA A 77 -13.88 3.03 0.38
C ALA A 77 -13.68 4.55 0.50
N GLN A 78 -14.04 5.15 1.64
CA GLN A 78 -13.76 6.55 1.92
C GLN A 78 -12.26 6.85 1.96
N MET A 79 -11.47 5.96 2.59
CA MET A 79 -10.02 6.10 2.64
C MET A 79 -9.41 5.98 1.23
N MET A 80 -9.82 4.97 0.45
CA MET A 80 -9.40 4.80 -0.94
C MET A 80 -9.70 6.05 -1.77
N SER A 81 -10.91 6.61 -1.64
CA SER A 81 -11.29 7.84 -2.33
C SER A 81 -10.42 9.03 -1.92
N ALA A 82 -10.12 9.19 -0.62
CA ALA A 82 -9.25 10.26 -0.16
C ALA A 82 -7.81 10.12 -0.68
N VAL A 83 -7.27 8.90 -0.75
CA VAL A 83 -5.93 8.63 -1.30
C VAL A 83 -5.90 8.86 -2.81
N ALA A 84 -6.93 8.43 -3.54
CA ALA A 84 -7.04 8.63 -4.98
C ALA A 84 -7.14 10.13 -5.34
N CYS A 85 -7.90 10.92 -4.57
CA CYS A 85 -8.06 12.36 -4.78
C CYS A 85 -6.92 13.20 -4.20
N ALA A 86 -5.94 12.61 -3.52
CA ALA A 86 -4.83 13.35 -2.93
C ALA A 86 -3.86 13.83 -4.04
N THR A 87 -3.69 15.15 -4.12
CA THR A 87 -2.78 15.83 -5.07
C THR A 87 -1.34 15.95 -4.56
N VAL A 88 -1.11 15.60 -3.30
CA VAL A 88 0.23 15.54 -2.71
C VAL A 88 0.99 14.30 -3.19
N PRO A 89 2.33 14.33 -3.18
CA PRO A 89 3.13 13.15 -3.49
C PRO A 89 2.80 11.99 -2.55
N LYS A 90 2.61 10.81 -3.13
CA LYS A 90 2.30 9.56 -2.42
C LYS A 90 3.41 8.55 -2.70
N ILE A 91 4.05 8.05 -1.66
CA ILE A 91 5.06 6.99 -1.77
C ILE A 91 4.61 5.80 -0.91
N THR A 92 4.72 4.60 -1.43
CA THR A 92 4.29 3.38 -0.75
C THR A 92 5.47 2.44 -0.57
N VAL A 93 5.62 1.88 0.63
CA VAL A 93 6.61 0.85 0.95
C VAL A 93 5.87 -0.35 1.52
N VAL A 94 5.99 -1.49 0.85
CA VAL A 94 5.45 -2.75 1.36
C VAL A 94 6.50 -3.40 2.24
N VAL A 95 6.17 -3.51 3.53
CA VAL A 95 7.07 -3.95 4.59
C VAL A 95 6.87 -5.44 4.83
N GLY A 96 5.62 -5.89 4.90
CA GLY A 96 5.27 -7.29 5.12
C GLY A 96 4.19 -7.73 4.15
N GLY A 97 2.97 -7.93 4.65
CA GLY A 97 1.82 -8.28 3.83
C GLY A 97 1.22 -7.07 3.10
N GLY A 98 0.94 -7.24 1.81
CA GLY A 98 0.19 -6.29 1.00
C GLY A 98 -1.00 -6.97 0.34
N PHE A 99 -1.89 -7.55 1.15
CA PHE A 99 -2.99 -8.38 0.66
C PHE A 99 -4.32 -7.62 0.50
N GLY A 100 -5.06 -7.98 -0.55
CA GLY A 100 -6.48 -7.66 -0.71
C GLY A 100 -6.83 -6.16 -0.69
N PRO A 101 -8.06 -5.81 -0.27
CA PRO A 101 -8.58 -4.44 -0.38
C PRO A 101 -7.91 -3.44 0.58
N SER A 102 -7.35 -3.93 1.69
CA SER A 102 -6.57 -3.13 2.63
C SER A 102 -5.31 -2.54 1.96
N SER A 103 -4.69 -3.29 1.05
CA SER A 103 -3.56 -2.81 0.23
C SER A 103 -3.95 -1.64 -0.69
N PHE A 104 -5.15 -1.67 -1.27
CA PHE A 104 -5.64 -0.56 -2.10
C PHE A 104 -5.89 0.70 -1.26
N ALA A 105 -6.54 0.57 -0.09
CA ALA A 105 -6.77 1.70 0.81
C ALA A 105 -5.47 2.36 1.28
N MET A 106 -4.38 1.60 1.39
CA MET A 106 -3.06 2.03 1.81
C MET A 106 -2.17 2.55 0.66
N GLY A 107 -2.74 2.96 -0.47
CA GLY A 107 -1.95 3.51 -1.59
C GLY A 107 -1.20 2.45 -2.41
N GLY A 108 -1.78 1.26 -2.56
CA GLY A 108 -1.25 0.23 -3.47
C GLY A 108 -1.19 0.69 -4.93
N ARG A 109 -0.61 -0.13 -5.82
CA ARG A 109 -0.31 0.26 -7.21
C ARG A 109 -1.51 0.85 -7.97
N ALA A 110 -2.71 0.31 -7.74
CA ALA A 110 -3.94 0.79 -8.38
C ALA A 110 -4.28 2.26 -8.06
N LEU A 111 -3.81 2.80 -6.92
CA LEU A 111 -4.00 4.21 -6.55
C LEU A 111 -2.86 5.12 -7.01
N GLN A 112 -2.01 4.62 -7.92
CA GLN A 112 -0.96 5.38 -8.60
C GLN A 112 -0.09 6.22 -7.64
N PRO A 113 0.58 5.57 -6.66
CA PRO A 113 1.63 6.27 -5.92
C PRO A 113 2.75 6.70 -6.89
N ASN A 114 3.44 7.77 -6.56
CA ASN A 114 4.59 8.25 -7.32
C ASN A 114 5.72 7.22 -7.35
N PHE A 115 5.91 6.52 -6.23
CA PHE A 115 6.84 5.41 -6.09
C PHE A 115 6.23 4.33 -5.21
N LEU A 116 6.40 3.07 -5.60
CA LEU A 116 6.04 1.90 -4.83
C LEU A 116 7.25 0.98 -4.67
N PHE A 117 7.74 0.86 -3.45
CA PHE A 117 8.85 0.00 -3.07
C PHE A 117 8.37 -1.21 -2.29
N SER A 118 9.15 -2.28 -2.32
CA SER A 118 8.88 -3.50 -1.55
C SER A 118 10.12 -3.98 -0.84
N TRP A 119 9.96 -4.52 0.37
CA TRP A 119 11.03 -5.22 1.07
C TRP A 119 11.23 -6.64 0.50
N PRO A 120 12.41 -7.26 0.66
CA PRO A 120 12.69 -8.55 0.02
C PRO A 120 11.81 -9.69 0.57
N HIS A 121 11.34 -9.55 1.81
CA HIS A 121 10.45 -10.50 2.47
C HIS A 121 8.97 -10.13 2.36
N ALA A 122 8.65 -9.00 1.74
CA ALA A 122 7.27 -8.59 1.56
C ALA A 122 6.54 -9.54 0.59
N ARG A 123 5.23 -9.64 0.76
CA ARG A 123 4.35 -10.50 -0.03
C ARG A 123 3.15 -9.68 -0.47
N GLN A 124 2.82 -9.75 -1.76
CA GLN A 124 1.69 -9.02 -2.32
C GLN A 124 0.87 -9.95 -3.19
N ALA A 125 -0.41 -10.06 -2.89
CA ALA A 125 -1.35 -10.84 -3.66
C ALA A 125 -2.79 -10.37 -3.35
N ILE A 126 -3.75 -10.87 -4.11
CA ILE A 126 -5.17 -10.59 -3.84
C ILE A 126 -5.60 -11.24 -2.51
N ALA A 127 -5.10 -12.45 -2.25
CA ALA A 127 -5.35 -13.21 -1.03
C ALA A 127 -4.02 -13.80 -0.52
N SER A 128 -3.95 -14.14 0.77
CA SER A 128 -2.82 -14.93 1.28
C SER A 128 -2.92 -16.37 0.78
N PRO A 129 -1.79 -17.09 0.67
CA PRO A 129 -1.77 -18.51 0.30
C PRO A 129 -2.70 -19.36 1.17
N ASP A 130 -2.62 -19.18 2.49
CA ASP A 130 -3.46 -19.88 3.47
C ASP A 130 -4.95 -19.64 3.22
N HIS A 131 -5.30 -18.39 2.96
CA HIS A 131 -6.67 -18.00 2.69
C HIS A 131 -7.20 -18.59 1.38
N GLN A 132 -6.38 -18.56 0.32
CA GLN A 132 -6.73 -19.11 -0.97
C GLN A 132 -6.97 -20.62 -0.88
N LEU A 133 -6.12 -21.34 -0.14
CA LEU A 133 -6.31 -22.76 0.15
C LEU A 133 -7.60 -23.01 0.92
N GLN A 134 -7.89 -22.21 1.97
CA GLN A 134 -9.12 -22.36 2.74
C GLN A 134 -10.38 -22.16 1.90
N THR A 135 -10.37 -21.20 0.98
CA THR A 135 -11.48 -20.96 0.05
C THR A 135 -11.65 -22.15 -0.91
N MET A 136 -10.55 -22.66 -1.47
CA MET A 136 -10.58 -23.84 -2.34
C MET A 136 -11.10 -25.09 -1.60
N ARG A 137 -10.71 -25.29 -0.33
CA ARG A 137 -11.26 -26.36 0.54
C ARG A 137 -12.78 -26.27 0.63
N GLN A 138 -13.29 -25.09 0.96
CA GLN A 138 -14.73 -24.87 1.14
C GLN A 138 -15.51 -25.10 -0.17
N GLN A 139 -14.97 -24.67 -1.30
CA GLN A 139 -15.62 -24.85 -2.61
C GLN A 139 -15.60 -26.31 -3.09
N GLN A 140 -14.54 -27.07 -2.79
CA GLN A 140 -14.37 -28.45 -3.25
C GLN A 140 -14.82 -29.50 -2.22
N GLY A 141 -15.18 -29.09 -1.01
CA GLY A 141 -15.62 -29.99 0.06
C GLY A 141 -14.52 -30.94 0.58
N LEU A 142 -13.25 -30.55 0.44
CA LEU A 142 -12.09 -31.37 0.80
C LEU A 142 -11.79 -31.28 2.31
N ALA A 143 -11.34 -32.39 2.90
CA ALA A 143 -10.89 -32.44 4.29
C ALA A 143 -9.47 -31.84 4.44
N GLU A 144 -9.09 -31.43 5.66
CA GLU A 144 -7.78 -30.80 5.94
C GLU A 144 -6.56 -31.61 5.48
N ARG A 145 -6.70 -32.93 5.35
CA ARG A 145 -5.61 -33.86 5.01
C ARG A 145 -5.37 -34.05 3.51
N ASP A 146 -6.26 -33.55 2.66
CA ASP A 146 -6.22 -33.80 1.21
C ASP A 146 -5.47 -32.71 0.41
N ILE A 147 -4.78 -31.78 1.08
CA ILE A 147 -4.02 -30.75 0.38
C ILE A 147 -2.58 -31.18 0.22
N ASP A 148 -2.16 -31.21 -1.04
CA ASP A 148 -0.76 -31.31 -1.41
C ASP A 148 0.00 -30.11 -0.83
N PRO A 149 1.01 -30.32 0.04
CA PRO A 149 1.85 -29.23 0.54
C PRO A 149 2.55 -28.47 -0.60
N ALA A 150 2.78 -29.14 -1.73
CA ALA A 150 3.30 -28.53 -2.94
C ALA A 150 2.41 -27.42 -3.53
N LEU A 151 1.10 -27.40 -3.22
CA LEU A 151 0.22 -26.31 -3.65
C LEU A 151 0.43 -25.06 -2.80
N LEU A 152 0.66 -25.21 -1.48
CA LEU A 152 0.99 -24.09 -0.61
C LEU A 152 2.31 -23.45 -1.05
N ASP A 153 3.33 -24.27 -1.29
CA ASP A 153 4.65 -23.79 -1.75
C ASP A 153 4.53 -22.99 -3.06
N ARG A 154 3.72 -23.46 -4.01
CA ARG A 154 3.45 -22.73 -5.27
C ARG A 154 2.76 -21.39 -5.03
N LEU A 155 1.73 -21.35 -4.19
CA LEU A 155 1.02 -20.11 -3.86
C LEU A 155 1.92 -19.12 -3.10
N GLU A 156 2.78 -19.64 -2.22
CA GLU A 156 3.79 -18.84 -1.55
C GLU A 156 4.81 -18.28 -2.53
N GLU A 157 5.27 -19.07 -3.51
CA GLU A 157 6.15 -18.60 -4.57
C GLU A 157 5.51 -17.52 -5.44
N GLU A 158 4.23 -17.68 -5.82
CA GLU A 158 3.47 -16.66 -6.55
C GLU A 158 3.34 -15.35 -5.76
N CYS A 159 3.20 -15.43 -4.43
CA CYS A 159 3.17 -14.28 -3.54
C CYS A 159 4.56 -13.70 -3.25
N ALA A 160 5.61 -14.54 -3.29
CA ALA A 160 6.99 -14.24 -2.95
C ALA A 160 7.80 -13.66 -4.12
N ASN A 161 7.38 -13.96 -5.34
CA ASN A 161 8.08 -13.60 -6.56
C ASN A 161 7.04 -12.97 -7.52
N HIS A 162 6.84 -11.66 -7.53
CA HIS A 162 7.75 -10.77 -8.23
C HIS A 162 7.30 -9.31 -8.08
N PRO A 163 8.00 -8.51 -7.26
CA PRO A 163 7.78 -7.08 -7.24
C PRO A 163 8.21 -6.38 -8.57
N PRO A 164 9.30 -6.76 -9.28
CA PRO A 164 9.71 -6.05 -10.50
C PRO A 164 9.24 -6.66 -11.84
N SER A 165 9.08 -7.99 -11.97
CA SER A 165 8.79 -8.59 -13.31
C SER A 165 7.36 -8.35 -13.78
N ASN A 166 6.42 -8.16 -12.86
CA ASN A 166 5.02 -7.84 -13.14
C ASN A 166 4.73 -6.34 -13.00
N LEU A 167 5.77 -5.50 -12.78
CA LEU A 167 5.67 -4.05 -12.55
C LEU A 167 4.70 -3.64 -11.42
N VAL A 168 4.37 -4.59 -10.53
CA VAL A 168 3.53 -4.33 -9.35
C VAL A 168 4.23 -3.35 -8.42
N THR A 169 5.57 -3.36 -8.40
CA THR A 169 6.42 -2.44 -7.64
C THR A 169 7.52 -1.89 -8.53
N ASP A 170 8.05 -0.72 -8.16
CA ASP A 170 9.09 -0.04 -8.92
C ASP A 170 10.48 -0.59 -8.57
N ALA A 171 10.72 -0.98 -7.31
CA ALA A 171 11.95 -1.63 -6.89
C ALA A 171 11.78 -2.41 -5.58
N VAL A 172 12.63 -3.43 -5.42
CA VAL A 172 12.86 -4.11 -4.14
C VAL A 172 14.03 -3.44 -3.44
N ILE A 173 13.83 -3.01 -2.20
CA ILE A 173 14.82 -2.26 -1.41
C ILE A 173 15.11 -2.94 -0.10
N LEU A 174 16.33 -2.81 0.43
CA LEU A 174 16.68 -3.37 1.72
C LEU A 174 16.08 -2.51 2.86
N PRO A 175 15.67 -3.11 4.00
CA PRO A 175 15.07 -2.36 5.11
C PRO A 175 15.95 -1.21 5.63
N HIS A 176 17.27 -1.40 5.67
CA HIS A 176 18.20 -0.37 6.13
C HIS A 176 18.39 0.78 5.14
N GLU A 177 18.15 0.56 3.84
CA GLU A 177 18.26 1.57 2.78
C GLU A 177 16.98 2.42 2.65
N THR A 178 15.89 1.98 3.27
CA THR A 178 14.55 2.60 3.12
C THR A 178 14.58 4.10 3.36
N ARG A 179 15.33 4.57 4.36
CA ARG A 179 15.47 6.00 4.65
C ARG A 179 16.11 6.78 3.51
N GLN A 180 17.18 6.24 2.92
CA GLN A 180 17.92 6.90 1.84
C GLN A 180 17.07 6.96 0.56
N VAL A 181 16.43 5.83 0.21
CA VAL A 181 15.55 5.74 -0.97
C VAL A 181 14.36 6.69 -0.83
N LEU A 182 13.71 6.74 0.35
CA LEU A 182 12.60 7.66 0.59
C LEU A 182 13.03 9.12 0.50
N SER A 183 14.22 9.47 1.00
CA SER A 183 14.76 10.84 0.87
C SER A 183 14.90 11.22 -0.60
N GLN A 184 15.52 10.37 -1.41
CA GLN A 184 15.72 10.62 -2.84
C GLN A 184 14.39 10.70 -3.59
N ALA A 185 13.46 9.77 -3.31
CA ALA A 185 12.13 9.78 -3.91
C ALA A 185 11.36 11.07 -3.60
N LEU A 186 11.42 11.55 -2.36
CA LEU A 186 10.81 12.83 -1.97
C LEU A 186 11.49 14.02 -2.66
N ASP A 187 12.82 14.01 -2.79
CA ASP A 187 13.56 15.05 -3.51
C ASP A 187 13.10 15.12 -4.98
N ILE A 188 12.97 13.98 -5.64
CA ILE A 188 12.42 13.87 -6.99
C ILE A 188 11.00 14.44 -7.04
N CYS A 189 10.09 13.99 -6.17
CA CYS A 189 8.70 14.45 -6.17
C CYS A 189 8.57 15.98 -5.98
N THR A 190 9.48 16.61 -5.24
CA THR A 190 9.47 18.07 -5.09
C THR A 190 10.01 18.82 -6.30
N VAL A 191 11.03 18.30 -6.97
CA VAL A 191 11.61 18.92 -8.18
C VAL A 191 10.60 18.86 -9.32
N TYR A 192 9.93 17.72 -9.50
CA TYR A 192 8.92 17.50 -10.54
C TYR A 192 7.54 18.07 -10.21
N ARG A 193 7.41 18.83 -9.12
CA ARG A 193 6.19 19.59 -8.80
C ARG A 193 6.06 20.88 -9.60
N GLN A 194 7.04 21.17 -10.46
CA GLN A 194 6.95 22.27 -11.41
C GLN A 194 5.78 22.03 -12.37
N PRO A 195 5.02 23.09 -12.73
CA PRO A 195 3.94 22.96 -13.70
C PRO A 195 4.47 22.35 -15.01
N PRO A 196 3.61 21.68 -15.80
CA PRO A 196 4.02 21.16 -17.10
C PRO A 196 4.68 22.29 -17.88
N LEU A 197 5.81 21.98 -18.54
CA LEU A 197 6.47 22.89 -19.46
C LEU A 197 5.39 23.49 -20.38
N SER A 198 5.34 24.82 -20.44
CA SER A 198 4.34 25.64 -21.16
C SER A 198 3.62 24.91 -22.30
N GLU A 199 2.28 24.88 -22.27
CA GLU A 199 1.36 24.15 -23.18
C GLU A 199 1.56 24.42 -24.69
N HIS A 200 2.42 25.37 -25.06
CA HIS A 200 2.65 25.83 -26.43
C HIS A 200 4.13 25.80 -26.85
N ARG A 201 4.84 24.70 -26.61
CA ARG A 201 6.11 24.45 -27.31
C ARG A 201 5.89 23.40 -28.38
N LEU A 202 5.94 23.84 -29.64
CA LEU A 202 6.09 22.94 -30.77
C LEU A 202 7.22 21.96 -30.47
N ASN A 203 6.98 20.66 -30.68
CA ASN A 203 8.01 19.65 -30.55
C ASN A 203 9.21 20.03 -31.42
N VAL A 204 10.43 19.73 -30.95
CA VAL A 204 11.64 19.99 -31.73
C VAL A 204 11.54 19.20 -33.03
N LEU A 205 11.24 19.89 -34.13
CA LEU A 205 11.22 19.30 -35.46
C LEU A 205 12.68 19.19 -35.92
N ARG A 206 13.15 17.96 -36.14
CA ARG A 206 14.42 17.72 -36.84
C ARG A 206 14.17 17.96 -38.33
N MET A 207 14.82 18.98 -38.88
CA MET A 207 14.89 19.26 -40.33
C MET A 207 16.22 18.78 -40.89
#